data_AF-A0A173SUM4-F1
#
_entry.id   AF-A0A173SUM4-F1
#
_cell.length_a   1.000
_cell.length_b   1.000
_cell.length_c   1.000
_cell.angle_alpha   90.00
_cell.angle_beta   90.00
_cell.angle_gamma   90.00
#
_symmetry.space_group_name_H-M   'P 1'
#
loop_
_entity.id
_entity.type
_entity.pdbx_description
1 polymer ?
#
loop_
_entity_poly.entity_id
_entity_poly.type
_entity_poly.pdbx_seq_one_letter_code
_entity_poly.pdbx_strand_id
1 'polypeptide(L)'
;MLQNYEEEFVALDDRVDYDKYVDYKRKLVEHDGKSYGIPFDCGTAALFYRLDILEQAGFSEADMQNLTWSRYMEIGQQVYQKTGIPMLTLDPTDLPLVRIIMQQLLMAKGYYDG
;
A
#
# COMPACT_ATOMS: atom_id res chain seq x y z
N MET A 1 -19.46 6.67 -12.01
CA MET A 1 -19.54 6.11 -13.37
C MET A 1 -20.58 5.01 -13.38
N LEU A 2 -20.38 3.90 -12.65
CA LEU A 2 -21.43 2.88 -12.44
C LEU A 2 -22.76 3.47 -11.91
N GLN A 3 -22.69 4.29 -10.85
CA GLN A 3 -23.85 5.00 -10.27
C GLN A 3 -24.57 5.98 -11.20
N ASN A 4 -23.95 6.35 -12.33
CA ASN A 4 -24.50 7.36 -13.24
C ASN A 4 -24.98 6.76 -14.57
N TYR A 5 -24.75 5.46 -14.79
CA TYR A 5 -25.00 4.77 -16.06
C TYR A 5 -25.41 3.31 -15.83
N GLU A 6 -26.31 3.05 -14.89
CA GLU A 6 -26.65 1.69 -14.42
C GLU A 6 -27.13 0.74 -15.55
N GLU A 7 -27.83 1.26 -16.55
CA GLU A 7 -28.33 0.45 -17.69
C GLU A 7 -27.24 0.10 -18.72
N GLU A 8 -26.08 0.76 -18.67
CA GLU A 8 -24.98 0.55 -19.62
C GLU A 8 -24.04 -0.58 -19.17
N PHE A 9 -24.21 -1.11 -17.95
CA PHE A 9 -23.35 -2.15 -17.36
C PHE A 9 -24.08 -3.47 -17.21
N VAL A 10 -23.45 -4.53 -17.69
CA VAL A 10 -23.96 -5.91 -17.57
C VAL A 10 -23.40 -6.52 -16.29
N ALA A 11 -24.28 -7.11 -15.47
CA ALA A 11 -23.88 -7.91 -14.32
C ALA A 11 -23.14 -9.18 -14.80
N LEU A 12 -22.06 -9.54 -14.10
CA LEU A 12 -21.14 -10.62 -14.50
C LEU A 12 -21.18 -11.81 -13.53
N ASP A 13 -22.09 -11.80 -12.55
CA ASP A 13 -22.20 -12.82 -11.50
C ASP A 13 -22.45 -14.24 -12.05
N ASP A 14 -23.03 -14.37 -13.25
CA ASP A 14 -23.25 -15.63 -13.96
C ASP A 14 -22.04 -16.10 -14.80
N ARG A 15 -21.04 -15.23 -14.98
CA ARG A 15 -19.89 -15.45 -15.89
C ARG A 15 -18.56 -15.52 -15.16
N VAL A 16 -18.48 -15.00 -13.95
CA VAL A 16 -17.24 -14.88 -13.18
C VAL A 16 -17.44 -15.50 -11.81
N ASP A 17 -16.53 -16.40 -11.47
CA ASP A 17 -16.45 -17.02 -10.16
C ASP A 17 -15.72 -16.07 -9.19
N TYR A 18 -16.48 -15.26 -8.46
CA TYR A 18 -15.96 -14.23 -7.58
C TYR A 18 -15.34 -14.76 -6.28
N ASP A 19 -15.57 -16.03 -5.93
CA ASP A 19 -14.96 -16.68 -4.76
C ASP A 19 -13.45 -16.92 -4.95
N LYS A 20 -12.96 -16.83 -6.19
CA LYS A 20 -11.53 -16.88 -6.52
C LYS A 20 -10.79 -15.58 -6.24
N TYR A 21 -11.49 -14.51 -5.87
CA TYR A 21 -10.90 -13.21 -5.61
C TYR A 21 -10.96 -12.85 -4.13
N VAL A 22 -9.93 -12.15 -3.66
CA VAL A 22 -9.90 -11.58 -2.31
C VAL A 22 -11.03 -10.58 -2.10
N ASP A 23 -11.65 -10.61 -0.92
CA ASP A 23 -12.86 -9.83 -0.62
C ASP A 23 -12.75 -8.33 -0.96
N TYR A 24 -11.61 -7.71 -0.65
CA TYR A 24 -11.43 -6.28 -0.91
C TYR A 24 -11.47 -5.96 -2.41
N LYS A 25 -11.09 -6.90 -3.29
CA LYS A 25 -11.16 -6.72 -4.75
C LYS A 25 -12.56 -6.96 -5.28
N ARG A 26 -13.27 -7.95 -4.75
CA ARG A 26 -14.68 -8.20 -5.09
C ARG A 26 -15.54 -6.96 -4.80
N LYS A 27 -15.40 -6.39 -3.60
CA LYS A 27 -16.16 -5.21 -3.17
C LYS A 27 -15.94 -3.96 -4.03
N LEU A 28 -14.79 -3.84 -4.70
CA LEU A 28 -14.50 -2.69 -5.56
C LEU A 28 -15.29 -2.70 -6.88
N VAL A 29 -15.77 -3.87 -7.30
CA VAL A 29 -16.53 -4.06 -8.55
C VAL A 29 -18.00 -4.38 -8.28
N GLU A 30 -18.40 -4.39 -7.00
CA GLU A 30 -19.76 -4.67 -6.56
C GLU A 30 -20.55 -3.36 -6.41
N HIS A 31 -21.78 -3.37 -6.89
CA HIS A 31 -22.75 -2.31 -6.65
C HIS A 31 -24.13 -2.96 -6.45
N ASP A 32 -24.81 -2.58 -5.36
CA ASP A 32 -26.12 -3.13 -4.97
C ASP A 32 -26.19 -4.67 -4.99
N GLY A 33 -25.12 -5.32 -4.53
CA GLY A 33 -25.04 -6.78 -4.41
C GLY A 33 -24.81 -7.53 -5.73
N LYS A 34 -24.51 -6.81 -6.82
CA LYS A 34 -24.14 -7.39 -8.12
C LYS A 34 -22.75 -6.95 -8.55
N SER A 35 -22.06 -7.83 -9.26
CA SER A 35 -20.69 -7.59 -9.69
C SER A 35 -20.65 -7.16 -11.15
N TYR A 36 -20.04 -6.02 -11.45
CA TYR A 36 -20.05 -5.41 -12.79
C TYR A 36 -18.65 -5.33 -13.43
N GLY A 37 -17.63 -5.86 -12.78
CA GLY A 37 -16.25 -5.80 -13.23
C GLY A 37 -15.46 -7.05 -12.90
N ILE A 38 -14.39 -7.28 -13.64
CA ILE A 38 -13.45 -8.37 -13.39
C ILE A 38 -12.20 -7.77 -12.75
N PRO A 39 -11.82 -8.15 -11.52
CA PRO A 39 -10.58 -7.71 -10.94
C PRO A 39 -9.40 -8.21 -11.79
N PHE A 40 -8.68 -7.29 -12.41
CA PHE A 40 -7.58 -7.63 -13.34
C PHE A 40 -6.20 -7.56 -12.68
N ASP A 41 -5.97 -6.56 -11.82
CA ASP A 41 -4.69 -6.30 -11.15
C ASP A 41 -4.90 -5.93 -9.68
N CYS A 42 -4.03 -6.45 -8.81
CA CYS A 42 -3.82 -5.98 -7.45
C CYS A 42 -2.38 -5.50 -7.21
N GLY A 43 -2.17 -4.18 -7.24
CA GLY A 43 -0.95 -3.57 -6.70
C GLY A 43 -1.03 -3.38 -5.18
N THR A 44 0.08 -3.62 -4.49
CA THR A 44 0.30 -3.18 -3.11
C THR A 44 1.60 -2.40 -3.02
N ALA A 45 1.67 -1.44 -2.10
CA ALA A 45 2.93 -0.78 -1.78
C ALA A 45 3.72 -1.66 -0.80
N ALA A 46 4.99 -1.91 -1.12
CA ALA A 46 5.91 -2.66 -0.27
C ALA A 46 7.17 -1.84 0.00
N LEU A 47 7.70 -1.95 1.22
CA LEU A 47 8.99 -1.37 1.60
C LEU A 47 10.09 -2.41 1.36
N PHE A 48 11.02 -2.10 0.48
CA PHE A 48 12.24 -2.88 0.27
C PHE A 48 13.42 -2.21 0.96
N TYR A 49 14.28 -3.01 1.57
CA TYR A 49 15.45 -2.52 2.31
C TYR A 49 16.65 -3.46 2.11
N ARG A 50 17.86 -2.92 2.33
CA ARG A 50 19.13 -3.63 2.17
C ARG A 50 19.61 -4.21 3.50
N LEU A 51 19.51 -5.53 3.65
CA LEU A 51 19.89 -6.24 4.87
C LEU A 51 21.35 -6.02 5.27
N ASP A 52 22.27 -6.10 4.32
CA ASP A 52 23.70 -5.92 4.58
C ASP A 52 24.04 -4.51 5.12
N ILE A 53 23.30 -3.48 4.72
CA ILE A 53 23.46 -2.11 5.22
C ILE A 53 22.86 -1.98 6.63
N LEU A 54 21.70 -2.60 6.86
CA LEU A 54 21.06 -2.63 8.18
C LEU A 54 21.94 -3.37 9.21
N GLU A 55 22.52 -4.50 8.83
CA GLU A 55 23.39 -5.31 9.68
C GLU A 55 24.67 -4.55 10.07
N GLN A 56 25.28 -3.82 9.13
CA GLN A 56 26.42 -2.93 9.43
C GLN A 56 26.06 -1.85 10.46
N ALA A 57 24.80 -1.43 10.47
CA ALA A 57 24.27 -0.49 11.45
C ALA A 57 23.75 -1.16 12.73
N GLY A 58 23.78 -2.49 12.84
CA GLY A 58 23.34 -3.26 13.99
C GLY A 58 21.83 -3.52 14.07
N PHE A 59 21.12 -3.45 12.94
CA PHE A 59 19.69 -3.78 12.82
C PHE A 59 19.48 -5.12 12.12
N SER A 60 18.31 -5.72 12.37
CA SER A 60 17.89 -7.02 11.84
C SER A 60 16.57 -6.93 11.08
N GLU A 61 16.16 -8.01 10.42
CA GLU A 61 14.82 -8.11 9.80
C GLU A 61 13.67 -7.91 10.79
N ALA A 62 13.86 -8.30 12.04
CA ALA A 62 12.86 -8.15 13.09
C ALA A 62 12.59 -6.67 13.39
N ASP A 63 13.62 -5.80 13.28
CA ASP A 63 13.50 -4.36 13.48
C ASP A 63 12.71 -3.66 12.37
N MET A 64 12.52 -4.33 11.22
CA MET A 64 11.78 -3.82 10.07
C MET A 64 10.30 -4.25 10.06
N GLN A 65 9.85 -5.02 11.05
CA GLN A 65 8.46 -5.43 11.18
C GLN A 65 7.63 -4.39 11.94
N ASN A 66 6.36 -4.19 11.52
CA ASN A 66 5.42 -3.28 12.17
C ASN A 66 5.96 -1.84 12.37
N LEU A 67 6.71 -1.35 11.40
CA LEU A 67 7.32 -0.03 11.46
C LEU A 67 6.27 1.09 11.48
N THR A 68 6.55 2.11 12.29
CA THR A 68 5.94 3.44 12.13
C THR A 68 6.87 4.35 11.33
N TRP A 69 6.33 5.40 10.72
CA TRP A 69 7.15 6.41 10.04
C TRP A 69 8.22 7.01 10.96
N SER A 70 7.87 7.27 12.23
CA SER A 70 8.83 7.75 13.23
C SER A 70 9.98 6.76 13.47
N ARG A 71 9.65 5.47 13.64
CA ARG A 71 10.67 4.43 13.83
C ARG A 71 11.54 4.25 12.60
N TYR A 72 10.94 4.28 11.41
CA TYR A 72 11.66 4.20 10.14
C TYR A 72 12.69 5.35 9.99
N MET A 73 12.30 6.59 10.32
CA MET A 73 13.22 7.74 10.28
C MET A 73 14.36 7.61 11.30
N GLU A 74 14.08 7.12 12.51
CA GLU A 74 15.09 6.90 13.55
C GLU A 74 16.15 5.87 13.10
N ILE A 75 15.70 4.72 12.57
CA ILE A 75 16.59 3.69 12.02
C ILE A 75 17.40 4.28 10.87
N GLY A 76 16.75 5.01 9.95
CA GLY A 76 17.41 5.68 8.83
C GLY A 76 18.52 6.63 9.25
N GLN A 77 18.31 7.40 10.31
CA GLN A 77 19.33 8.29 10.85
C GLN A 77 20.53 7.53 11.42
N GLN A 78 20.29 6.46 12.19
CA GLN A 78 21.36 5.63 12.76
C GLN A 78 22.15 4.88 11.69
N VAL A 79 21.47 4.35 10.67
CA VAL A 79 22.10 3.70 9.52
C VAL A 79 22.99 4.68 8.77
N TYR A 80 22.49 5.89 8.49
CA TYR A 80 23.28 6.93 7.82
C TYR A 80 24.51 7.34 8.64
N GLN A 81 24.36 7.50 9.96
CA GLN A 81 25.49 7.86 10.83
C GLN A 81 26.60 6.79 10.85
N LYS A 82 26.23 5.51 10.78
CA LYS A 82 27.19 4.39 10.84
C LYS A 82 27.79 4.02 9.49
N THR A 83 27.03 4.17 8.41
CA THR A 83 27.41 3.66 7.08
C THR A 83 27.68 4.78 6.06
N GLY A 84 27.18 5.99 6.30
CA GLY A 84 27.15 7.07 5.31
C GLY A 84 26.15 6.85 4.18
N ILE A 85 25.35 5.78 4.21
CA ILE A 85 24.41 5.41 3.14
C ILE A 85 22.97 5.74 3.57
N PRO A 86 22.23 6.54 2.79
CA PRO A 86 20.83 6.82 3.09
C PRO A 86 19.94 5.59 2.83
N MET A 87 19.03 5.28 3.76
CA MET A 87 18.05 4.19 3.60
C MET A 87 16.96 4.50 2.57
N LEU A 88 16.69 5.78 2.31
CA LEU A 88 15.67 6.22 1.38
C LEU A 88 16.29 7.14 0.33
N THR A 89 16.20 6.72 -0.93
CA THR A 89 16.51 7.57 -2.07
C THR A 89 15.22 8.14 -2.62
N LEU A 90 15.03 9.45 -2.44
CA LEU A 90 13.90 10.19 -2.99
C LEU A 90 14.45 11.19 -4.02
N ASP A 91 13.89 11.17 -5.22
CA ASP A 91 14.00 12.30 -6.13
C ASP A 91 12.94 13.34 -5.71
N PRO A 92 13.32 14.56 -5.30
CA PRO A 92 12.38 15.58 -4.87
C PRO A 92 11.43 16.05 -5.99
N THR A 93 11.74 15.72 -7.25
CA THR A 93 10.86 15.95 -8.40
C THR A 93 9.87 14.81 -8.64
N ASP A 94 10.04 13.68 -7.95
CA ASP A 94 9.18 12.50 -8.02
C ASP A 94 8.23 12.41 -6.81
N LEU A 95 6.95 12.68 -7.05
CA LEU A 95 5.90 12.77 -6.03
C LEU A 95 5.21 11.45 -5.56
N PRO A 96 5.35 10.27 -6.20
CA PRO A 96 4.65 9.05 -5.80
C PRO A 96 4.84 8.67 -4.33
N LEU A 97 6.07 8.73 -3.80
CA LEU A 97 6.32 8.35 -2.41
C LEU A 97 5.61 9.29 -1.43
N VAL A 98 5.65 10.60 -1.68
CA VAL A 98 4.96 11.60 -0.86
C VAL A 98 3.46 11.35 -0.87
N ARG A 99 2.89 11.03 -2.04
CA ARG A 99 1.47 10.67 -2.18
C ARG A 99 1.12 9.42 -1.38
N ILE A 100 1.95 8.38 -1.41
CA ILE A 100 1.75 7.13 -0.64
C ILE A 100 1.76 7.43 0.86
N ILE A 101 2.75 8.19 1.35
CA ILE A 101 2.85 8.59 2.76
C ILE A 101 1.58 9.32 3.21
N MET A 102 1.13 10.31 2.42
CA MET A 102 -0.08 11.07 2.73
C MET A 102 -1.35 10.19 2.76
N GLN A 103 -1.51 9.28 1.80
CA GLN A 103 -2.65 8.36 1.75
C GLN A 103 -2.68 7.43 2.97
N GLN A 104 -1.53 6.91 3.40
CA GLN A 104 -1.45 6.06 4.59
C GLN A 104 -1.82 6.81 5.87
N LEU A 105 -1.34 8.06 6.03
CA LEU A 105 -1.66 8.89 7.20
C LEU A 105 -3.14 9.26 7.26
N LEU A 106 -3.77 9.56 6.11
CA LEU A 106 -5.21 9.85 6.03
C LEU A 106 -6.05 8.62 6.39
N MET A 107 -5.70 7.44 5.88
CA MET A 107 -6.40 6.21 6.22
C MET A 107 -6.26 5.88 7.70
N ALA A 108 -5.05 5.99 8.27
CA ALA A 108 -4.84 5.79 9.70
C ALA A 108 -5.73 6.72 10.53
N LYS A 109 -5.81 8.01 10.20
CA LYS A 109 -6.68 8.95 10.90
C LYS A 109 -8.17 8.57 10.81
N GLY A 110 -8.64 8.14 9.63
CA GLY A 110 -10.02 7.67 9.45
C GLY A 110 -10.38 6.41 10.26
N TYR A 111 -9.40 5.58 10.61
CA TYR A 111 -9.58 4.40 11.48
C TYR A 111 -9.62 4.73 12.98
N TYR A 112 -9.01 5.84 13.41
CA TYR A 112 -8.96 6.23 14.84
C TYR A 112 -10.00 7.28 15.24
N ASP A 113 -10.59 7.98 14.27
CA ASP A 113 -11.63 9.01 14.50
C ASP A 113 -13.07 8.50 14.24
N GLY A 114 -13.27 7.17 14.15
CA GLY A 114 -14.56 6.51 13.87
C GLY A 114 -15.09 5.65 15.01
#